data_AF-A0A958USV6-F1
#
_entry.id   AF-A0A958USV6-F1
#
_cell.length_a   1.000
_cell.length_b   1.000
_cell.length_c   1.000
_cell.angle_alpha   90.00
_cell.angle_beta   90.00
_cell.angle_gamma   90.00
#
_symmetry.space_group_name_H-M   'P 1'
#
loop_
_entity.id
_entity.type
_entity.pdbx_description
1 polymer ?
#
loop_
_entity_poly.entity_id
_entity_poly.type
_entity_poly.pdbx_seq_one_letter_code
_entity_poly.pdbx_strand_id
1 'polypeptide(L)'
;MNNKSTNEKFAPQQTETVTGFLTLKNKSKISIYLISLAVIAVLSPFLHVVYLIDDKEGIFGFSFMSSFMYSLSLPIMAICSGLLLKYAGNLLTDLSIYFKYISNSFLFVGIFFMVYTFIPMFDFSTSVYLIGLLIVSVILTIASHYLHKAVLTTEERLKKIISKLFDFIILETPRKHVSEEKQIDYVISYEKIINEIGDE
;
A
#
# COMPACT_ATOMS: atom_id res chain seq x y z
N MET A 1 -37.21 -11.86 -38.63
CA MET A 1 -35.78 -11.65 -38.31
C MET A 1 -35.68 -11.27 -36.84
N ASN A 2 -34.76 -11.92 -36.13
CA ASN A 2 -34.74 -12.07 -34.67
C ASN A 2 -34.00 -10.88 -34.02
N ASN A 3 -34.66 -10.10 -33.16
CA ASN A 3 -34.03 -8.99 -32.41
C ASN A 3 -33.30 -9.56 -31.18
N LYS A 4 -31.99 -9.78 -31.30
CA LYS A 4 -31.12 -10.04 -30.14
C LYS A 4 -30.76 -8.71 -29.48
N SER A 5 -31.44 -8.39 -28.38
CA SER A 5 -30.99 -7.39 -27.42
C SER A 5 -29.72 -7.91 -26.73
N THR A 6 -28.58 -7.28 -27.02
CA THR A 6 -27.32 -7.47 -26.31
C THR A 6 -27.42 -6.81 -24.93
N ASN A 7 -27.63 -7.62 -23.90
CA ASN A 7 -27.43 -7.21 -22.50
C ASN A 7 -25.93 -6.98 -22.27
N GLU A 8 -25.48 -5.74 -22.45
CA GLU A 8 -24.16 -5.31 -21.96
C GLU A 8 -24.22 -5.25 -20.43
N LYS A 9 -23.66 -6.28 -19.78
CA LYS A 9 -23.37 -6.22 -18.35
C LYS A 9 -22.25 -5.21 -18.14
N PHE A 10 -22.59 -3.99 -17.76
CA PHE A 10 -21.63 -3.03 -17.23
C PHE A 10 -20.96 -3.64 -15.99
N ALA A 11 -19.64 -3.78 -16.04
CA ALA A 11 -18.86 -4.12 -14.85
C ALA A 11 -19.09 -3.01 -13.80
N PRO A 12 -19.33 -3.35 -12.52
CA PRO A 12 -19.44 -2.35 -11.47
C PRO A 12 -18.14 -1.54 -11.44
N GLN A 13 -18.26 -0.22 -11.55
CA GLN A 13 -17.12 0.68 -11.36
C GLN A 13 -16.51 0.39 -9.99
N GLN A 14 -15.22 0.08 -9.97
CA GLN A 14 -14.48 -0.09 -8.73
C GLN A 14 -14.57 1.24 -7.98
N THR A 15 -15.21 1.21 -6.81
CA THR A 15 -15.31 2.38 -5.95
C THR A 15 -13.90 2.69 -5.45
N GLU A 16 -13.41 3.89 -5.76
CA GLU A 16 -12.09 4.34 -5.30
C GLU A 16 -12.04 4.26 -3.76
N THR A 17 -10.99 3.63 -3.24
CA THR A 17 -10.73 3.57 -1.79
C THR A 17 -10.53 5.00 -1.26
N VAL A 18 -10.74 5.26 0.04
CA VAL A 18 -10.50 6.59 0.64
C VAL A 18 -9.07 7.09 0.39
N THR A 19 -8.08 6.21 0.41
CA THR A 19 -6.69 6.50 0.06
C THR A 19 -6.59 6.80 -1.43
N GLY A 20 -7.28 6.03 -2.28
CA GLY A 20 -7.41 6.31 -3.72
C GLY A 20 -8.06 7.67 -3.98
N PHE A 21 -9.14 8.01 -3.29
CA PHE A 21 -9.88 9.25 -3.41
C PHE A 21 -9.11 10.45 -2.84
N LEU A 22 -8.42 10.30 -1.71
CA LEU A 22 -7.50 11.30 -1.19
C LEU A 22 -6.28 11.51 -2.12
N THR A 23 -5.83 10.47 -2.82
CA THR A 23 -4.73 10.62 -3.79
C THR A 23 -5.15 11.02 -5.20
N LEU A 24 -6.38 10.70 -5.65
CA LEU A 24 -6.91 11.03 -6.98
C LEU A 24 -7.67 12.36 -6.99
N LYS A 25 -8.45 12.66 -5.95
CA LYS A 25 -9.21 13.92 -5.85
C LYS A 25 -8.34 15.08 -5.38
N ASN A 26 -7.31 14.81 -4.58
CA ASN A 26 -6.34 15.83 -4.17
C ASN A 26 -5.11 15.80 -5.09
N LYS A 27 -5.24 16.38 -6.29
CA LYS A 27 -4.16 16.51 -7.29
C LYS A 27 -2.86 17.17 -6.75
N SER A 28 -2.85 17.68 -5.52
CA SER A 28 -1.75 18.47 -4.94
C SER A 28 -1.14 17.93 -3.64
N LYS A 29 -1.77 16.98 -2.90
CA LYS A 29 -1.21 16.49 -1.63
C LYS A 29 -0.63 15.09 -1.80
N ILE A 30 0.70 15.05 -1.89
CA ILE A 30 1.50 13.83 -1.96
C ILE A 30 1.20 12.96 -0.73
N SER A 31 0.81 11.70 -0.92
CA SER A 31 0.56 10.76 0.18
C SER A 31 1.83 10.54 1.01
N ILE A 32 1.74 10.74 2.32
CA ILE A 32 2.83 10.52 3.29
C ILE A 32 3.44 9.12 3.14
N TYR A 33 2.62 8.13 2.80
CA TYR A 33 3.06 6.77 2.52
C TYR A 33 3.96 6.66 1.28
N LEU A 34 3.65 7.40 0.21
CA LEU A 34 4.48 7.42 -0.99
C LEU A 34 5.79 8.17 -0.75
N ILE A 35 5.75 9.25 0.04
CA ILE A 35 6.96 9.97 0.47
C ILE A 35 7.84 9.05 1.31
N SER A 36 7.28 8.35 2.29
CA SER A 36 8.07 7.44 3.13
C SER A 36 8.66 6.29 2.32
N LEU A 37 7.91 5.69 1.40
CA LEU A 37 8.44 4.69 0.47
C LEU A 37 9.57 5.25 -0.40
N ALA A 38 9.44 6.46 -0.93
CA ALA A 38 10.48 7.10 -1.74
C ALA A 38 11.73 7.40 -0.94
N VAL A 39 11.57 7.94 0.27
CA VAL A 39 12.67 8.20 1.21
C VAL A 39 13.38 6.90 1.57
N ILE A 40 12.64 5.85 1.92
CA ILE A 40 13.22 4.54 2.24
C ILE A 40 13.92 3.96 1.01
N ALA A 41 13.35 4.04 -0.19
CA ALA A 41 13.98 3.54 -1.41
C ALA A 41 15.33 4.22 -1.67
N VAL A 42 15.43 5.53 -1.50
CA VAL A 42 16.66 6.31 -1.75
C VAL A 42 17.70 6.12 -0.64
N LEU A 43 17.26 6.10 0.62
CA LEU A 43 18.18 6.02 1.76
C LEU A 43 18.62 4.58 2.07
N SER A 44 17.83 3.59 1.71
CA SER A 44 18.09 2.20 2.06
C SER A 44 19.49 1.73 1.66
N PRO A 45 20.00 1.95 0.42
CA PRO A 45 21.36 1.55 0.02
C PRO A 45 22.48 2.04 0.96
N PHE A 46 22.24 3.13 1.70
CA PHE A 46 23.21 3.71 2.63
C PHE A 46 23.11 3.17 4.06
N LEU A 47 22.21 2.22 4.36
CA LEU A 47 22.05 1.61 5.69
C LEU A 47 23.36 1.03 6.24
N HIS A 48 24.23 0.52 5.38
CA HIS A 48 25.53 -0.03 5.77
C HIS A 48 26.50 1.02 6.34
N VAL A 49 26.33 2.30 5.98
CA VAL A 49 27.19 3.41 6.41
C VAL A 49 27.10 3.66 7.92
N VAL A 50 26.00 3.26 8.55
CA VAL A 50 25.81 3.38 10.01
C VAL A 50 26.86 2.55 10.78
N TYR A 51 27.35 1.46 10.20
CA TYR A 51 28.31 0.54 10.83
C TYR A 51 29.71 0.62 10.24
N LEU A 52 30.03 1.68 9.49
CA LEU A 52 31.32 1.83 8.80
C LEU A 52 32.47 2.24 9.74
N ILE A 53 32.16 2.89 10.87
CA ILE A 53 33.15 3.42 11.83
C ILE A 53 33.32 2.51 13.06
N ASP A 54 32.24 1.86 13.50
CA ASP A 54 32.21 0.96 14.67
C ASP A 54 31.46 -0.33 14.28
N ASP A 55 32.12 -1.15 13.46
CA ASP A 55 31.52 -2.36 12.90
C ASP A 55 31.46 -3.46 13.95
N LYS A 56 30.29 -4.08 14.03
CA LYS A 56 29.99 -5.13 15.03
C LYS A 56 30.00 -6.49 14.35
N GLU A 57 30.10 -7.53 15.17
CA GLU A 57 29.90 -8.89 14.69
C GLU A 57 28.54 -9.00 13.98
N GLY A 58 28.58 -9.57 12.78
CA GLY A 58 27.38 -9.73 11.96
C GLY A 58 26.44 -10.81 12.50
N ILE A 59 25.24 -10.84 11.94
CA ILE A 59 24.19 -11.81 12.28
C ILE A 59 23.86 -12.66 11.06
N PHE A 60 23.15 -13.79 11.25
CA PHE A 60 22.69 -14.65 10.15
C PHE A 60 23.80 -15.16 9.21
N GLY A 61 25.01 -15.39 9.74
CA GLY A 61 26.15 -15.91 8.99
C GLY A 61 27.03 -14.84 8.32
N PHE A 62 26.71 -13.55 8.49
CA PHE A 62 27.59 -12.47 8.07
C PHE A 62 28.69 -12.23 9.10
N SER A 63 29.94 -12.02 8.65
CA SER A 63 31.06 -11.73 9.54
C SER A 63 30.99 -10.33 10.15
N PHE A 64 30.38 -9.38 9.43
CA PHE A 64 30.28 -7.97 9.82
C PHE A 64 28.84 -7.45 9.71
N MET A 65 28.42 -6.62 10.65
CA MET A 65 27.09 -6.00 10.66
C MET A 65 26.91 -5.07 9.45
N SER A 66 27.96 -4.34 9.05
CA SER A 66 27.97 -3.53 7.82
C SER A 66 27.60 -4.36 6.57
N SER A 67 28.12 -5.59 6.46
CA SER A 67 27.86 -6.51 5.35
C SER A 67 26.43 -7.04 5.37
N PHE A 68 25.90 -7.36 6.56
CA PHE A 68 24.49 -7.71 6.72
C PHE A 68 23.57 -6.55 6.31
N MET A 69 23.83 -5.34 6.79
CA MET A 69 23.03 -4.16 6.48
C MET A 69 23.11 -3.77 4.99
N TYR A 70 24.27 -3.97 4.36
CA TYR A 70 24.42 -3.82 2.92
C TYR A 70 23.58 -4.86 2.16
N SER A 71 23.68 -6.14 2.55
CA SER A 71 22.89 -7.22 1.95
C SER A 71 21.39 -6.99 2.11
N LEU A 72 20.95 -6.42 3.25
CA LEU A 72 19.56 -6.08 3.54
C LEU A 72 19.05 -4.86 2.76
N SER A 73 19.94 -3.90 2.48
CA SER A 73 19.58 -2.61 1.87
C SER A 73 19.03 -2.71 0.44
N LEU A 74 19.69 -3.49 -0.41
CA LEU A 74 19.30 -3.65 -1.81
C LEU A 74 17.90 -4.30 -1.97
N PRO A 75 17.56 -5.36 -1.21
CA PRO A 75 16.21 -5.89 -1.12
C PRO A 75 15.15 -4.85 -0.75
N ILE A 76 15.39 -4.05 0.30
CA ILE A 76 14.44 -3.05 0.80
C ILE A 76 14.21 -1.98 -0.28
N MET A 77 15.28 -1.50 -0.92
CA MET A 77 15.18 -0.57 -2.04
C MET A 77 14.34 -1.17 -3.18
N ALA A 78 14.61 -2.41 -3.59
CA ALA A 78 13.90 -3.06 -4.68
C ALA A 78 12.40 -3.22 -4.36
N ILE A 79 12.05 -3.59 -3.13
CA ILE A 79 10.64 -3.68 -2.69
C ILE A 79 9.97 -2.31 -2.74
N CYS A 80 10.60 -1.27 -2.17
CA CYS A 80 10.02 0.07 -2.14
C CYS A 80 9.82 0.65 -3.56
N SER A 81 10.82 0.49 -4.43
CA SER A 81 10.75 0.88 -5.84
C SER A 81 9.66 0.11 -6.59
N GLY A 82 9.54 -1.20 -6.33
CA GLY A 82 8.48 -2.03 -6.90
C GLY A 82 7.08 -1.57 -6.50
N LEU A 83 6.86 -1.20 -5.24
CA LEU A 83 5.59 -0.65 -4.75
C LEU A 83 5.27 0.72 -5.36
N LEU A 84 6.27 1.61 -5.47
CA LEU A 84 6.11 2.91 -6.13
C LEU A 84 5.74 2.77 -7.61
N LEU A 85 6.41 1.86 -8.33
CA LEU A 85 6.10 1.53 -9.72
C LEU A 85 4.69 0.96 -9.87
N LYS A 86 4.24 0.14 -8.92
CA LYS A 86 2.88 -0.42 -8.91
C LYS A 86 1.84 0.69 -8.80
N TYR A 87 2.11 1.65 -7.92
CA TYR A 87 1.25 2.81 -7.73
C TYR A 87 1.24 3.72 -8.96
N ALA A 88 2.41 4.03 -9.53
CA ALA A 88 2.52 4.81 -10.76
C ALA A 88 1.77 4.16 -11.95
N GLY A 89 1.82 2.83 -12.06
CA GLY A 89 1.09 2.08 -13.07
C GLY A 89 -0.44 2.18 -12.96
N ASN A 90 -0.98 2.42 -11.75
CA ASN A 90 -2.41 2.64 -11.57
C ASN A 90 -2.83 4.05 -12.00
N LEU A 91 -1.92 5.03 -12.01
CA LEU A 91 -2.17 6.40 -12.48
C LEU A 91 -2.06 6.54 -14.00
N LEU A 92 -1.17 5.75 -14.63
CA LEU A 92 -0.92 5.77 -16.07
C LEU A 92 -1.62 4.58 -16.75
N THR A 93 -2.91 4.74 -17.04
CA THR A 93 -3.75 3.67 -17.61
C THR A 93 -3.17 3.04 -18.89
N ASP A 94 -2.57 3.85 -19.74
CA ASP A 94 -2.04 3.42 -21.06
C ASP A 94 -0.80 2.53 -20.94
N LEU A 95 -0.04 2.66 -19.85
CA LEU A 95 1.20 1.91 -19.60
C LEU A 95 1.06 0.94 -18.41
N SER A 96 -0.13 0.84 -17.84
CA SER A 96 -0.42 0.10 -16.60
C SER A 96 0.09 -1.34 -16.64
N ILE A 97 0.00 -2.01 -17.79
CA ILE A 97 0.47 -3.38 -17.96
C ILE A 97 2.00 -3.50 -17.85
N TYR A 98 2.75 -2.58 -18.44
CA TYR A 98 4.21 -2.55 -18.38
C TYR A 98 4.69 -2.23 -16.96
N PHE A 99 4.09 -1.21 -16.34
CA PHE A 99 4.38 -0.87 -14.94
C PHE A 99 4.06 -2.03 -13.99
N LYS A 100 2.98 -2.78 -14.24
CA LYS A 100 2.63 -3.96 -13.45
C LYS A 100 3.67 -5.07 -13.57
N TYR A 101 4.18 -5.36 -14.77
CA TYR A 101 5.24 -6.35 -14.95
C TYR A 101 6.55 -5.91 -14.30
N ILE A 102 7.00 -4.68 -14.56
CA ILE A 102 8.24 -4.14 -14.00
C ILE A 102 8.14 -4.08 -12.46
N SER A 103 7.03 -3.59 -11.92
CA SER A 103 6.78 -3.58 -10.48
C SER A 103 6.87 -4.97 -9.88
N ASN A 104 6.20 -5.97 -10.48
CA ASN A 104 6.24 -7.34 -9.98
C ASN A 104 7.65 -7.94 -10.07
N SER A 105 8.45 -7.60 -11.08
CA SER A 105 9.86 -8.01 -11.16
C SER A 105 10.71 -7.40 -10.04
N PHE A 106 10.53 -6.11 -9.75
CA PHE A 106 11.21 -5.45 -8.62
C PHE A 106 10.81 -6.06 -7.27
N LEU A 107 9.52 -6.34 -7.08
CA LEU A 107 9.04 -7.02 -5.88
C LEU A 107 9.59 -8.44 -5.76
N PHE A 108 9.60 -9.20 -6.86
CA PHE A 108 10.18 -10.55 -6.91
C PHE A 108 11.65 -10.53 -6.48
N VAL A 109 12.46 -9.67 -7.13
CA VAL A 109 13.90 -9.54 -6.85
C VAL A 109 14.14 -9.09 -5.41
N GLY A 110 13.41 -8.08 -4.94
CA GLY A 110 13.56 -7.58 -3.59
C GLY A 110 13.21 -8.62 -2.54
N ILE A 111 12.09 -9.32 -2.70
CA ILE A 111 11.65 -10.38 -1.79
C ILE A 111 12.62 -11.57 -1.81
N PHE A 112 13.10 -11.95 -3.00
CA PHE A 112 14.09 -13.00 -3.19
C PHE A 112 15.37 -12.73 -2.38
N PHE A 113 15.96 -11.55 -2.58
CA PHE A 113 17.20 -11.20 -1.89
C PHE A 113 16.96 -10.91 -0.42
N MET A 114 15.77 -10.45 -0.02
CA MET A 114 15.40 -10.29 1.39
C MET A 114 15.45 -11.64 2.11
N VAL A 115 14.85 -12.68 1.52
CA VAL A 115 14.88 -14.04 2.07
C VAL A 115 16.31 -14.57 2.10
N TYR A 116 17.08 -14.33 1.04
CA TYR A 116 18.49 -14.70 0.97
C TYR A 116 19.32 -14.08 2.11
N THR A 117 19.07 -12.82 2.48
CA THR A 117 19.79 -12.15 3.57
C THR A 117 19.55 -12.81 4.94
N PHE A 118 18.40 -13.48 5.16
CA PHE A 118 18.04 -14.06 6.47
C PHE A 118 18.31 -15.57 6.59
N ILE A 119 18.51 -16.28 5.47
CA ILE A 119 18.78 -17.71 5.51
C ILE A 119 20.30 -17.91 5.48
N PRO A 120 20.93 -18.33 6.60
CA PRO A 120 22.34 -18.70 6.59
C PRO A 120 22.51 -19.87 5.63
N MET A 121 23.30 -19.68 4.57
CA MET A 121 23.60 -20.72 3.60
C MET A 121 24.38 -21.84 4.29
N PHE A 122 23.67 -22.86 4.74
CA PHE A 122 24.20 -24.21 4.77
C PHE A 122 24.31 -24.71 3.33
N ASP A 123 25.23 -25.65 3.07
CA ASP A 123 25.56 -26.26 1.78
C ASP A 123 24.34 -26.93 1.09
N PHE A 124 23.39 -26.13 0.61
CA PHE A 124 22.30 -26.59 -0.24
C PHE A 124 22.80 -26.59 -1.68
N SER A 125 22.46 -27.64 -2.43
CA SER A 125 22.75 -27.67 -3.86
C SER A 125 22.03 -26.52 -4.58
N THR A 126 22.68 -25.95 -5.59
CA THR A 126 22.17 -24.80 -6.36
C THR A 126 20.73 -24.98 -6.85
N SER A 127 20.32 -26.22 -7.15
CA SER A 127 18.97 -26.56 -7.57
C SER A 127 17.92 -26.41 -6.46
N VAL A 128 18.23 -26.86 -5.23
CA VAL A 128 17.32 -26.74 -4.07
C VAL A 128 17.16 -25.27 -3.69
N TYR A 129 18.25 -24.50 -3.79
CA TYR A 129 18.26 -23.06 -3.60
C TYR A 129 17.30 -22.34 -4.57
N LEU A 130 17.42 -22.58 -5.87
CA LEU A 130 16.58 -21.95 -6.89
C LEU A 130 15.09 -22.34 -6.75
N ILE A 131 14.80 -23.59 -6.43
CA ILE A 131 13.43 -24.07 -6.23
C ILE A 131 12.81 -23.47 -4.97
N GLY A 132 13.54 -23.47 -3.85
CA GLY A 132 13.07 -22.87 -2.59
C GLY A 132 12.73 -21.39 -2.76
N LEU A 133 13.55 -20.67 -3.52
CA LEU A 133 13.33 -19.24 -3.79
C LEU A 133 12.12 -18.97 -4.68
N LEU A 134 11.89 -19.82 -5.70
CA LEU A 134 10.70 -19.71 -6.54
C LEU A 134 9.44 -19.90 -5.68
N ILE A 135 9.43 -20.92 -4.82
CA ILE A 135 8.32 -21.20 -3.90
C ILE A 135 8.09 -20.03 -2.95
N VAL A 136 9.15 -19.54 -2.31
CA VAL A 136 9.06 -18.44 -1.34
C VAL A 136 8.57 -17.15 -2.02
N SER A 137 9.05 -16.84 -3.23
CA SER A 137 8.59 -15.68 -3.96
C SER A 137 7.11 -15.77 -4.36
N VAL A 138 6.63 -16.95 -4.76
CA VAL A 138 5.21 -17.17 -5.06
C VAL A 138 4.37 -16.95 -3.79
N ILE A 139 4.80 -17.52 -2.66
CA ILE A 139 4.11 -17.35 -1.36
C ILE A 139 4.06 -15.87 -0.96
N LEU A 140 5.18 -15.15 -1.05
CA LEU A 140 5.25 -13.73 -0.68
C LEU A 140 4.48 -12.83 -1.64
N THR A 141 4.40 -13.17 -2.93
CA THR A 141 3.56 -12.46 -3.89
C THR A 141 2.08 -12.63 -3.54
N ILE A 142 1.68 -13.86 -3.19
CA ILE A 142 0.32 -14.16 -2.72
C ILE A 142 0.03 -13.42 -1.41
N ALA A 143 0.96 -13.46 -0.45
CA ALA A 143 0.83 -12.75 0.83
C ALA A 143 0.71 -11.25 0.62
N SER A 144 1.53 -10.65 -0.25
CA SER A 144 1.46 -9.23 -0.62
C SER A 144 0.09 -8.87 -1.23
N HIS A 145 -0.47 -9.74 -2.09
CA HIS A 145 -1.81 -9.54 -2.63
C HIS A 145 -2.88 -9.51 -1.54
N TYR A 146 -2.85 -10.47 -0.59
CA TYR A 146 -3.81 -10.50 0.52
C TYR A 146 -3.64 -9.33 1.49
N LEU A 147 -2.40 -8.94 1.78
CA LEU A 147 -2.09 -7.83 2.67
C LEU A 147 -2.58 -6.52 2.05
N HIS A 148 -2.33 -6.31 0.75
CA HIS A 148 -2.87 -5.16 0.02
C HIS A 148 -4.41 -5.14 0.05
N LYS A 149 -5.06 -6.29 -0.20
CA LYS A 149 -6.52 -6.41 -0.10
C LYS A 149 -7.04 -6.12 1.31
N ALA A 150 -6.35 -6.59 2.35
CA ALA A 150 -6.73 -6.37 3.74
C ALA A 150 -6.66 -4.89 4.13
N VAL A 151 -5.62 -4.18 3.67
CA VAL A 151 -5.49 -2.72 3.86
C VAL A 151 -6.68 -2.00 3.22
N LEU A 152 -6.99 -2.28 1.95
CA LEU A 152 -8.13 -1.68 1.26
C LEU A 152 -9.47 -1.98 1.96
N THR A 153 -9.66 -3.23 2.40
CA THR A 153 -10.90 -3.65 3.08
C THR A 153 -11.06 -2.99 4.46
N THR A 154 -9.96 -2.83 5.20
CA THR A 154 -9.97 -2.19 6.52
C THR A 154 -10.33 -0.71 6.39
N GLU A 155 -9.84 -0.09 5.32
CA GLU A 155 -10.12 1.29 4.98
C GLU A 155 -11.57 1.52 4.56
N GLU A 156 -12.13 0.66 3.70
CA GLU A 156 -13.57 0.68 3.35
C GLU A 156 -14.45 0.51 4.59
N ARG A 157 -14.06 -0.40 5.49
CA ARG A 157 -14.77 -0.64 6.75
C ARG A 157 -14.70 0.58 7.65
N LEU A 158 -13.55 1.24 7.74
CA LEU A 158 -13.37 2.47 8.50
C LEU A 158 -14.22 3.61 7.91
N LYS A 159 -14.22 3.80 6.58
CA LYS A 159 -15.09 4.76 5.89
C LYS A 159 -16.55 4.55 6.24
N LYS A 160 -17.01 3.30 6.20
CA LYS A 160 -18.39 2.94 6.51
C LYS A 160 -18.76 3.21 7.97
N ILE A 161 -17.83 2.98 8.90
CA ILE A 161 -18.02 3.29 10.32
C ILE A 161 -18.12 4.81 10.52
N ILE A 162 -17.21 5.58 9.90
CA ILE A 162 -17.20 7.04 9.97
C ILE A 162 -18.49 7.62 9.37
N SER A 163 -18.91 7.19 8.17
CA SER A 163 -20.17 7.64 7.56
C SER A 163 -21.37 7.33 8.45
N LYS A 164 -21.45 6.12 9.02
CA LYS A 164 -22.53 5.77 9.95
C LYS A 164 -22.52 6.63 11.22
N LEU A 165 -21.35 6.99 11.72
CA LEU A 165 -21.21 7.87 12.88
C LEU A 165 -21.72 9.28 12.55
N PHE A 166 -21.36 9.83 11.39
CA PHE A 166 -21.86 11.12 10.94
C PHE A 166 -23.37 11.10 10.69
N ASP A 167 -23.90 10.05 10.03
CA ASP A 167 -25.34 9.88 9.85
C ASP A 167 -26.08 9.87 11.20
N PHE A 168 -25.53 9.19 12.20
CA PHE A 168 -26.09 9.17 13.54
C PHE A 168 -26.04 10.55 14.24
N ILE A 169 -24.92 11.28 14.12
CA ILE A 169 -24.76 12.61 14.71
C ILE A 169 -25.69 13.64 14.05
N ILE A 170 -25.84 13.60 12.72
CA ILE A 170 -26.57 14.61 11.95
C ILE A 170 -28.06 14.30 11.88
N LEU A 171 -28.45 13.03 11.69
CA LEU A 171 -29.84 12.66 11.41
C LEU A 171 -30.58 12.12 12.64
N GLU A 172 -29.88 11.41 13.52
CA GLU A 172 -30.53 10.66 14.61
C GLU A 172 -30.44 11.37 15.96
N THR A 173 -29.34 12.06 16.23
CA THR A 173 -29.13 12.85 17.46
C THR A 173 -30.12 14.03 17.59
N PRO A 174 -30.35 14.88 16.57
CA PRO A 174 -31.26 16.01 16.72
C PRO A 174 -32.71 15.58 16.96
N ARG A 175 -33.13 14.43 16.40
CA ARG A 175 -34.48 13.88 16.59
C ARG A 175 -34.80 13.43 18.02
N LYS A 176 -33.78 13.10 18.83
CA LYS A 176 -33.97 12.60 20.21
C LYS A 176 -33.51 13.57 21.30
N HIS A 177 -32.55 14.44 21.02
CA HIS A 177 -31.84 15.19 22.06
C HIS A 177 -31.81 16.70 21.82
N VAL A 178 -32.34 17.19 20.68
CA VAL A 178 -32.39 18.61 20.35
C VAL A 178 -33.85 19.05 20.22
N SER A 179 -34.20 20.16 20.88
CA SER A 179 -35.52 20.79 20.77
C SER A 179 -35.85 21.11 19.32
N GLU A 180 -37.08 20.83 18.86
CA GLU A 180 -37.51 20.97 17.46
C GLU A 180 -37.12 22.31 16.82
N GLU A 181 -37.22 23.40 17.58
CA GLU A 181 -36.87 24.76 17.14
C GLU A 181 -35.38 24.94 16.77
N LYS A 182 -34.48 24.10 17.31
CA LYS A 182 -33.02 24.17 17.11
C LYS A 182 -32.47 23.05 16.23
N GLN A 183 -33.31 22.12 15.77
CA GLN A 183 -32.86 20.97 14.98
C GLN A 183 -32.30 21.41 13.62
N ILE A 184 -32.92 22.42 12.99
CA ILE A 184 -32.48 22.96 11.70
C ILE A 184 -31.10 23.63 11.84
N ASP A 185 -30.91 24.48 12.83
CA ASP A 185 -29.63 25.15 13.10
C ASP A 185 -28.52 24.15 13.44
N TYR A 186 -28.85 23.09 14.18
CA TYR A 186 -27.93 22.00 14.49
C TYR A 186 -27.44 21.30 13.23
N VAL A 187 -28.34 20.89 12.32
CA VAL A 187 -27.96 20.23 11.05
C VAL A 187 -27.12 21.16 10.17
N ILE A 188 -27.54 22.42 10.00
CA ILE A 188 -26.82 23.42 9.19
C ILE A 188 -25.41 23.67 9.74
N SER A 189 -25.23 23.73 11.06
CA SER A 189 -23.92 23.95 11.67
C SER A 189 -22.94 22.81 11.39
N TYR A 190 -23.40 21.55 11.45
CA TYR A 190 -22.57 20.40 11.16
C TYR A 190 -22.31 20.21 9.67
N GLU A 191 -23.30 20.49 8.81
CA GLU A 191 -23.13 20.48 7.36
C GLU A 191 -22.09 21.52 6.92
N LYS A 192 -22.10 22.71 7.52
CA LYS A 192 -21.07 23.73 7.30
C LYS A 192 -19.68 23.24 7.68
N ILE A 193 -19.50 22.66 8.88
CA ILE A 193 -18.20 22.13 9.33
C ILE A 193 -17.71 21.00 8.42
N ILE A 194 -18.60 20.12 7.97
CA ILE A 194 -18.25 19.00 7.08
C ILE A 194 -17.80 19.50 5.70
N ASN A 195 -18.49 20.51 5.15
CA ASN A 195 -18.08 21.12 3.89
C ASN A 195 -16.75 21.89 4.02
N GLU A 196 -16.53 22.58 5.14
CA GLU A 196 -15.26 23.26 5.43
C GLU A 196 -14.08 22.28 5.51
N ILE A 197 -14.28 21.10 6.12
CA ILE A 197 -13.28 20.02 6.15
C ILE A 197 -13.16 19.31 4.79
N GLY A 198 -14.23 19.26 4.00
CA GLY A 198 -14.28 18.61 2.69
C GLY A 198 -13.61 19.40 1.56
N ASP A 199 -13.44 20.71 1.76
CA ASP A 199 -12.79 21.65 0.83
C ASP A 199 -11.28 21.87 1.11
N GLU A 200 -10.70 21.28 2.18
CA GLU A 200 -9.25 21.26 2.51
C GLU A 200 -8.48 20.03 1.98
#